data_AF-A0A2V7CXP2-F1
#
_entry.id   AF-A0A2V7CXP2-F1
#
_cell.length_a   1.000
_cell.length_b   1.000
_cell.length_c   1.000
_cell.angle_alpha   90.00
_cell.angle_beta   90.00
_cell.angle_gamma   90.00
#
_symmetry.space_group_name_H-M   'P 1'
#
loop_
_entity.id
_entity.type
_entity.pdbx_description
1 polymer ?
#
loop_
_entity_poly.entity_id
_entity_poly.type
_entity_poly.pdbx_seq_one_letter_code
_entity_poly.pdbx_strand_id
1 'polypeptide(L)'
;MGSSRIVGIVLGAALVVVGLAGCGKFYWGQPGATQEQFDRDNRECAKEAAPTPSAAQYGVVSEGFYRACLSGRGWKREKYTDPPPGWFRGLE
;
A
#
# COMPACT_ATOMS: atom_id res chain seq x y z
N MET A 1 -34.61 -22.39 20.65
CA MET A 1 -33.63 -21.46 21.28
C MET A 1 -32.17 -21.64 20.86
N GLY A 2 -31.76 -22.72 20.15
CA GLY A 2 -30.36 -22.93 19.74
C GLY A 2 -29.93 -22.21 18.45
N SER A 3 -30.81 -22.10 17.45
CA SER A 3 -30.45 -21.61 16.10
C SER A 3 -30.07 -20.11 16.05
N SER A 4 -30.79 -19.25 16.78
CA SER A 4 -30.48 -17.80 16.81
C SER A 4 -29.17 -17.46 17.52
N ARG A 5 -28.74 -18.30 18.48
CA ARG A 5 -27.46 -18.11 19.18
C ARG A 5 -26.28 -18.44 18.27
N ILE A 6 -26.41 -19.51 17.48
CA ILE A 6 -25.38 -19.93 16.51
C ILE A 6 -25.28 -18.90 15.38
N VAL A 7 -26.41 -18.42 14.85
CA VAL A 7 -26.45 -17.36 13.83
C VAL A 7 -25.81 -16.06 14.37
N GLY A 8 -26.10 -15.67 15.61
CA GLY A 8 -25.50 -14.49 16.24
C GLY A 8 -23.99 -14.62 16.46
N ILE A 9 -23.49 -15.80 16.84
CA ILE A 9 -22.06 -16.06 17.02
C ILE A 9 -21.32 -16.01 15.67
N VAL A 10 -21.90 -16.60 14.62
CA VAL A 10 -21.30 -16.61 13.27
C VAL A 10 -21.26 -15.19 12.69
N LEU A 11 -22.33 -14.41 12.82
CA LEU A 11 -22.36 -13.01 12.39
C LEU A 11 -21.39 -12.13 13.18
N GLY A 12 -21.32 -12.31 14.50
CA GLY A 12 -20.37 -11.59 15.35
C GLY A 12 -18.91 -11.90 15.00
N ALA A 13 -18.59 -13.18 14.79
CA ALA A 13 -17.24 -13.60 14.39
C ALA A 13 -16.87 -13.07 13.00
N ALA A 14 -17.79 -13.08 12.03
CA ALA A 14 -17.56 -12.53 10.70
C ALA A 14 -17.27 -11.02 10.73
N LEU A 15 -17.99 -10.25 11.56
CA LEU A 15 -17.77 -8.81 11.70
C LEU A 15 -16.41 -8.47 12.33
N VAL A 16 -15.94 -9.27 13.30
CA VAL A 16 -14.61 -9.10 13.90
C VAL A 16 -13.49 -9.37 12.89
N VAL A 17 -13.64 -10.41 12.05
CA VAL A 17 -12.65 -10.75 11.02
C VAL A 17 -12.59 -9.66 9.93
N VAL A 18 -13.74 -9.10 9.53
CA VAL A 18 -13.79 -8.01 8.55
C VAL A 18 -13.20 -6.70 9.11
N GLY A 19 -13.42 -6.40 10.40
CA GLY A 19 -12.87 -5.21 11.04
C GLY A 19 -11.34 -5.15 11.05
N LEU A 20 -10.67 -6.31 11.10
CA LEU A 20 -9.20 -6.40 11.11
C LEU A 20 -8.55 -6.13 9.75
N ALA A 21 -9.30 -6.18 8.64
CA ALA A 21 -8.77 -5.89 7.31
C ALA A 21 -8.59 -4.37 7.04
N GLY A 22 -9.09 -3.49 7.91
CA GLY A 22 -9.46 -2.12 7.54
C GLY A 22 -8.54 -0.94 7.87
N CYS A 23 -7.52 -1.06 8.73
CA CYS A 23 -6.90 0.16 9.32
C CYS A 23 -5.45 0.45 8.95
N GLY A 24 -4.91 -0.17 7.91
CA GLY A 24 -3.53 0.10 7.47
C GLY A 24 -3.46 0.72 6.07
N LYS A 25 -2.45 1.54 5.82
CA LYS A 25 -2.10 2.01 4.47
C LYS A 25 -0.84 1.31 3.99
N PHE A 26 -0.61 1.27 2.68
CA PHE A 26 0.63 0.73 2.16
C PHE A 26 1.76 1.75 2.23
N TYR A 27 2.93 1.28 2.62
CA TYR A 27 4.15 2.05 2.70
C TYR A 27 5.26 1.29 1.99
N TRP A 28 6.26 2.04 1.53
CA TRP A 28 7.48 1.54 0.93
C TRP A 28 8.66 1.78 1.85
N GLY A 29 9.43 0.73 2.14
CA GLY A 29 10.60 0.80 2.99
C GLY A 29 11.81 0.16 2.34
N GLN A 30 12.99 0.70 2.63
CA GLN A 30 14.28 0.14 2.24
C GLN A 30 15.30 0.40 3.36
N PRO A 31 16.19 -0.55 3.71
CA PRO A 31 17.14 -0.36 4.80
C PRO A 31 18.02 0.88 4.59
N GLY A 32 18.04 1.77 5.59
CA GLY A 32 18.85 3.00 5.58
C GLY A 32 18.42 4.06 4.56
N ALA A 33 17.25 3.88 3.91
CA ALA A 33 16.82 4.81 2.88
C ALA A 33 16.25 6.11 3.45
N THR A 34 16.48 7.22 2.73
CA THR A 34 15.96 8.54 3.10
C THR A 34 14.73 8.91 2.28
N GLN A 35 14.00 9.94 2.73
CA GLN A 35 12.85 10.48 2.00
C GLN A 35 13.25 10.94 0.59
N GLU A 36 14.40 11.59 0.44
CA GLU A 36 14.88 12.11 -0.84
C GLU A 36 15.17 10.97 -1.84
N GLN A 37 15.70 9.85 -1.34
CA GLN A 37 15.93 8.66 -2.15
C GLN A 37 14.61 8.05 -2.60
N PHE A 38 13.63 7.96 -1.70
CA PHE A 38 12.29 7.52 -2.04
C PHE A 38 11.64 8.43 -3.07
N ASP A 39 11.66 9.76 -2.87
CA ASP A 39 11.00 10.72 -3.75
C ASP A 39 11.58 10.71 -5.17
N ARG A 40 12.90 10.52 -5.29
CA ARG A 40 13.56 10.34 -6.60
C ARG A 40 13.05 9.08 -7.29
N ASP A 41 13.14 7.93 -6.62
CA ASP A 41 12.80 6.64 -7.22
C ASP A 41 11.29 6.56 -7.51
N ASN A 42 10.46 7.05 -6.59
CA ASN A 42 9.01 7.18 -6.73
C ASN A 42 8.63 7.97 -7.99
N ARG A 43 9.25 9.14 -8.19
CA ARG A 43 8.96 9.99 -9.35
C ARG A 43 9.42 9.36 -10.66
N GLU A 44 10.58 8.70 -10.67
CA GLU A 44 11.08 8.01 -11.86
C GLU A 44 10.18 6.84 -12.23
N CYS A 45 9.86 5.97 -11.26
CA CYS A 45 8.93 4.85 -11.48
C CYS A 45 7.52 5.33 -11.88
N ALA A 46 7.04 6.46 -11.34
CA ALA A 46 5.76 7.04 -11.74
C ALA A 46 5.76 7.50 -13.20
N LYS A 47 6.86 8.09 -13.68
CA LYS A 47 7.00 8.50 -15.09
C LYS A 47 7.02 7.31 -16.03
N GLU A 48 7.73 6.25 -15.67
CA GLU A 48 7.82 5.01 -16.46
C GLU A 48 6.48 4.27 -16.50
N ALA A 49 5.72 4.30 -15.41
CA ALA A 49 4.44 3.62 -15.30
C ALA A 49 3.26 4.43 -15.89
N ALA A 50 3.46 5.70 -16.23
CA ALA A 50 2.41 6.54 -16.77
C ALA A 50 2.19 6.30 -18.28
N PRO A 51 0.93 6.37 -18.76
CA PRO A 51 0.65 6.25 -20.19
C PRO A 51 1.20 7.43 -21.00
N THR A 52 1.39 8.59 -20.37
CA THR A 52 2.01 9.78 -20.96
C THR A 52 2.82 10.53 -19.89
N PRO A 53 3.80 11.38 -20.27
CA PRO A 53 4.57 12.18 -19.31
C PRO A 53 3.72 13.14 -18.46
N SER A 54 2.61 13.65 -19.00
CA SER A 54 1.68 14.52 -18.28
C SER A 54 0.82 13.73 -17.28
N ALA A 55 0.42 12.49 -17.61
CA ALA A 55 -0.38 11.64 -16.72
C ALA A 55 0.35 11.34 -15.39
N ALA A 56 1.68 11.17 -15.43
CA ALA A 56 2.51 10.97 -14.24
C ALA A 56 2.39 12.10 -13.21
N GLN A 57 2.19 13.35 -13.67
CA GLN A 57 2.09 14.53 -12.81
C GLN A 57 0.80 14.51 -11.98
N TYR A 58 -0.24 13.83 -12.47
CA TYR A 58 -1.52 13.66 -11.80
C TYR A 58 -1.63 12.34 -11.05
N GLY A 59 -0.53 11.57 -10.93
CA GLY A 59 -0.52 10.26 -10.30
C GLY A 59 -1.24 9.17 -11.10
N VAL A 60 -1.57 9.42 -12.38
CA VAL A 60 -2.20 8.43 -13.25
C VAL A 60 -1.10 7.49 -13.77
N VAL A 61 -0.93 6.36 -13.10
CA VAL A 61 0.10 5.37 -13.38
C VAL A 61 -0.50 3.97 -13.46
N SER A 62 0.11 3.08 -14.23
CA SER A 62 -0.16 1.65 -14.13
C SER A 62 0.43 1.13 -12.82
N GLU A 63 -0.42 0.83 -11.85
CA GLU A 63 -0.02 0.41 -10.50
C GLU A 63 0.94 -0.80 -10.54
N GLY A 64 0.70 -1.75 -11.45
CA GLY A 64 1.55 -2.93 -11.61
C GLY A 64 2.99 -2.57 -12.00
N PHE A 65 3.16 -1.71 -13.01
CA PHE A 65 4.49 -1.28 -13.45
C PHE A 65 5.18 -0.40 -12.40
N TYR A 66 4.43 0.49 -11.75
CA TYR A 66 4.95 1.34 -10.68
C TYR A 66 5.48 0.50 -9.50
N ARG A 67 4.70 -0.49 -9.05
CA ARG A 67 5.10 -1.41 -7.98
C ARG A 67 6.29 -2.27 -8.37
N ALA A 68 6.31 -2.77 -9.60
CA ALA A 68 7.41 -3.58 -10.11
C ALA A 68 8.72 -2.77 -10.18
N CYS A 69 8.67 -1.53 -10.66
CA CYS A 69 9.83 -0.64 -10.71
C CYS A 69 10.41 -0.38 -9.31
N LEU A 70 9.57 0.02 -8.34
CA LEU A 70 10.03 0.25 -6.97
C LEU A 70 10.59 -1.02 -6.33
N SER A 71 9.92 -2.16 -6.52
CA SER A 71 10.41 -3.45 -6.01
C SER A 71 11.77 -3.83 -6.63
N GLY A 72 11.95 -3.59 -7.93
CA GLY A 72 13.21 -3.82 -8.63
C GLY A 72 14.35 -2.91 -8.15
N ARG A 73 14.02 -1.74 -7.58
CA ARG A 73 14.97 -0.83 -6.94
C ARG A 73 15.28 -1.18 -5.49
N GLY A 74 14.66 -2.23 -4.92
CA GLY A 74 14.90 -2.71 -3.56
C GLY A 74 13.87 -2.27 -2.53
N TRP A 75 12.85 -1.52 -2.93
CA TRP A 75 11.78 -1.08 -2.04
C TRP A 75 10.81 -2.21 -1.71
N LYS A 76 10.50 -2.39 -0.42
CA LYS A 76 9.50 -3.35 0.06
C LYS A 76 8.18 -2.65 0.36
N ARG A 77 7.06 -3.21 -0.12
CA ARG A 77 5.72 -2.68 0.15
C ARG A 77 5.05 -3.48 1.27
N GLU A 78 4.66 -2.82 2.34
CA GLU A 78 3.97 -3.43 3.48
C GLU A 78 2.86 -2.52 4.00
N LYS A 79 1.94 -3.11 4.77
CA LYS A 79 0.78 -2.39 5.31
C LYS A 79 1.05 -2.01 6.77
N TYR A 80 0.99 -0.72 7.07
CA TYR A 80 1.17 -0.19 8.43
C TYR A 80 -0.03 0.67 8.85
N THR A 81 -0.38 0.59 10.13
CA THR A 81 -1.28 1.55 10.78
C THR A 81 -0.47 2.73 11.34
N ASP A 82 0.68 2.44 11.95
CA ASP A 82 1.68 3.41 12.38
C ASP A 82 3.05 2.95 11.81
N PRO A 83 3.58 3.64 10.79
CA PRO A 83 4.80 3.21 10.10
C PRO A 83 6.06 3.56 10.93
N PRO A 84 7.08 2.69 10.97
CA PRO A 84 8.36 3.06 11.54
C PRO A 84 9.07 4.12 10.66
N PRO A 85 10.12 4.80 11.18
CA PRO A 85 10.96 5.67 10.36
C PRO A 85 11.55 4.94 9.14
N GLY A 86 11.68 5.63 8.01
CA GLY A 86 12.18 5.05 6.76
C GLY A 86 11.12 4.32 5.93
N TRP A 87 9.83 4.50 6.25
CA TRP A 87 8.69 3.99 5.49
C TRP A 87 7.87 5.14 4.90
N PHE A 88 7.67 5.12 3.59
CA PHE A 88 7.18 6.26 2.83
C PHE A 88 5.89 5.93 2.07
N ARG A 89 5.01 6.92 1.89
CA ARG A 89 3.77 6.77 1.13
C ARG A 89 4.03 6.94 -0.36
N GLY A 90 3.66 5.93 -1.14
CA GLY A 90 3.70 5.98 -2.60
C GLY A 90 2.35 6.34 -3.23
N LEU A 91 2.28 6.21 -4.54
CA LEU A 91 1.02 6.23 -5.30
C LEU A 91 0.24 4.95 -4.99
N GLU A 92 -1.09 5.08 -4.88
CA GLU A 92 -2.04 3.99 -4.61
C GLU A 92 -2.92 3.72 -5.82
#